data_AF-A0A355H6W3-F1
#
_entry.id   AF-A0A355H6W3-F1
#
_cell.length_a   1.000
_cell.length_b   1.000
_cell.length_c   1.000
_cell.angle_alpha   90.00
_cell.angle_beta   90.00
_cell.angle_gamma   90.00
#
_symmetry.space_group_name_H-M   'P 1'
#
loop_
_entity.id
_entity.type
_entity.pdbx_description
1 polymer ?
#
loop_
_entity_poly.entity_id
_entity_poly.type
_entity_poly.pdbx_seq_one_letter_code
_entity_poly.pdbx_strand_id
1 'polypeptide(L)' 'MKIKIVKALPKYLKPKPDSAKLGFGKHFTDHMFTMKYKEGDGWYDPVIEPYQLLQLDPTAM' A
#
# COMPACT_ATOMS: atom_id res chain seq x y z
N MET A 1 14.10 9.69 -9.74
CA MET A 1 12.73 9.64 -9.18
C MET A 1 12.81 9.47 -7.67
N LYS A 2 12.09 10.26 -6.87
CA LYS A 2 12.14 10.21 -5.40
C LYS A 2 10.85 9.57 -4.88
N ILE A 3 10.96 8.55 -4.03
CA ILE A 3 9.80 7.89 -3.40
C ILE A 3 9.37 8.72 -2.19
N LYS A 4 8.09 9.10 -2.15
CA LYS A 4 7.49 9.74 -0.97
C LYS A 4 7.17 8.66 0.06
N ILE A 5 7.52 8.89 1.32
CA ILE A 5 7.26 7.93 2.41
C ILE A 5 6.38 8.59 3.47
N VAL A 6 5.21 8.00 3.71
CA VAL A 6 4.26 8.39 4.75
C VAL A 6 4.19 7.25 5.77
N LYS A 7 4.76 7.46 6.95
CA LYS A 7 4.77 6.45 8.02
C LYS A 7 3.39 6.31 8.65
N ALA A 8 3.05 5.08 9.06
CA ALA A 8 1.83 4.83 9.81
C ALA A 8 2.02 5.37 11.23
N LEU A 9 0.95 5.90 11.82
CA LEU A 9 1.00 6.33 13.22
C LEU A 9 1.15 5.10 14.12
N PRO A 10 1.83 5.22 15.28
CA PRO A 10 2.05 4.09 16.18
C PRO A 10 0.78 3.33 16.57
N LYS A 11 -0.34 4.04 16.73
CA LYS A 11 -1.66 3.46 17.06
C LYS A 11 -2.25 2.54 15.97
N TYR A 12 -1.73 2.60 14.75
CA TYR A 12 -2.19 1.79 13.62
C TYR A 12 -1.21 0.66 13.27
N LEU A 13 -0.09 0.53 13.99
CA LEU A 13 0.87 -0.56 13.76
C LEU A 13 0.28 -1.87 14.28
N LYS A 14 0.22 -2.88 13.40
CA LYS A 14 -0.31 -4.19 13.75
C LYS A 14 0.72 -5.02 14.51
N PRO A 15 0.29 -5.85 15.49
CA PRO A 15 1.16 -6.87 16.03
C PRO A 15 1.56 -7.85 14.91
N LYS A 16 2.81 -8.31 14.96
CA LYS A 16 3.28 -9.33 14.01
C LYS A 16 2.55 -10.64 14.29
N PRO A 17 2.02 -11.33 13.25
CA PRO A 17 1.39 -12.63 13.44
C PRO A 17 2.41 -13.67 13.91
N ASP A 18 1.90 -14.73 14.54
CA ASP A 18 2.69 -15.90 14.91
C ASP A 18 3.22 -16.61 13.65
N SER A 19 4.54 -16.77 13.57
CA SER A 19 5.20 -17.41 12.42
C SER A 19 4.80 -18.87 12.22
N ALA A 20 4.38 -19.57 13.28
CA ALA A 20 3.93 -20.97 13.19
C ALA A 20 2.48 -21.11 12.66
N LYS A 21 1.71 -20.01 12.61
CA LYS A 21 0.28 -20.00 12.24
C LYS A 21 0.00 -19.12 11.02
N LEU A 22 1.01 -18.91 10.17
CA LEU A 22 0.84 -18.14 8.94
C LEU A 22 -0.09 -18.88 7.96
N GLY A 23 -0.82 -18.11 7.16
CA GLY A 23 -1.59 -18.60 6.02
C GLY A 23 -1.42 -17.67 4.82
N PHE A 24 -1.35 -18.25 3.62
CA PHE A 24 -1.15 -17.48 2.39
C PHE A 24 -2.29 -16.48 2.17
N GLY A 25 -1.93 -15.21 1.89
CA GLY A 25 -2.88 -14.14 1.58
C GLY A 25 -3.75 -13.64 2.75
N LYS A 26 -3.47 -14.05 4.00
CA LYS A 26 -4.31 -13.69 5.16
C LYS A 26 -3.80 -12.51 5.98
N HIS A 27 -2.52 -12.20 5.92
CA HIS A 27 -1.90 -11.14 6.70
C HIS A 27 -1.20 -10.14 5.80
N PHE A 28 -1.49 -8.85 6.00
CA PHE A 28 -0.89 -7.73 5.28
C PHE A 28 -0.13 -6.85 6.26
N THR A 29 0.95 -6.20 5.80
CA THR A 29 1.78 -5.28 6.60
C THR A 29 1.12 -3.91 6.77
N ASP A 30 1.75 -3.02 7.55
CA ASP A 30 1.21 -1.69 7.87
C ASP A 30 1.23 -0.72 6.68
N HIS A 31 2.01 -1.02 5.64
CA HIS A 31 2.25 -0.15 4.49
C HIS A 31 2.00 -0.85 3.17
N MET A 32 1.67 -0.04 2.16
CA MET A 32 1.59 -0.43 0.76
C MET A 32 2.36 0.57 -0.11
N PHE A 33 2.71 0.14 -1.32
CA PHE A 33 3.31 1.01 -2.33
C PHE A 33 2.29 1.30 -3.43
N THR A 34 2.15 2.56 -3.81
CA THR A 34 1.29 3.03 -4.89
C THR A 34 2.11 3.90 -5.85
N MET A 35 1.72 3.88 -7.12
CA MET A 35 2.32 4.69 -8.16
C MET A 35 1.28 4.92 -9.24
N LYS A 36 1.16 6.17 -9.70
CA LYS A 36 0.17 6.53 -10.71
C LYS A 36 0.74 6.30 -12.09
N TYR A 37 -0.13 5.93 -13.01
CA TYR A 37 0.17 5.87 -14.44
C TYR A 37 -0.71 6.85 -15.19
N LYS A 38 -0.14 7.52 -16.19
CA LYS A 38 -0.87 8.35 -17.14
C LYS A 38 -0.31 8.09 -18.52
N GLU A 39 -1.21 7.86 -19.48
CA GLU A 39 -0.83 7.66 -20.87
C GLU A 39 -0.06 8.88 -21.39
N GLY A 40 1.03 8.63 -22.14
CA GLY A 40 1.96 9.65 -22.61
C GLY A 40 3.01 10.10 -21.57
N ASP A 41 2.64 10.19 -20.29
CA ASP A 41 3.54 10.65 -19.22
C ASP A 41 4.26 9.50 -18.49
N GLY A 42 3.75 8.27 -18.63
CA GLY A 42 4.28 7.08 -17.98
C GLY A 42 3.94 7.00 -16.48
N TRP A 43 4.84 6.39 -15.72
CA TRP A 43 4.67 6.20 -14.27
C TRP A 43 5.18 7.41 -13.48
N TYR A 44 4.40 7.89 -12.52
CA TYR A 44 4.73 9.06 -11.70
C TYR A 44 4.15 8.94 -10.27
N ASP A 45 4.54 9.88 -9.40
CA ASP A 45 4.06 9.99 -8.02
C ASP A 45 4.18 8.69 -7.19
N PRO A 46 5.40 8.15 -6.97
CA PRO A 46 5.59 6.91 -6.22
C PRO A 46 5.52 7.18 -4.72
N VAL A 47 4.68 6.44 -4.01
CA VAL A 47 4.40 6.63 -2.58
C VAL A 47 4.43 5.30 -1.84
N ILE A 48 5.09 5.28 -0.68
CA ILE A 48 4.89 4.27 0.38
C ILE A 48 4.02 4.91 1.45
N GLU A 49 2.86 4.32 1.74
CA GLU A 49 1.85 4.88 2.65
C GLU A 49 1.14 3.79 3.47
N PRO A 50 0.41 4.13 4.55
CA PRO A 50 -0.33 3.14 5.33
C PRO A 50 -1.28 2.33 4.45
N TYR A 51 -1.39 1.03 4.72
CA TYR A 51 -2.29 0.16 3.98
C TYR A 51 -3.74 0.66 4.06
N GLN A 52 -4.38 0.79 2.91
CA GLN A 52 -5.78 1.21 2.80
C GLN A 52 -6.48 0.51 1.62
N LEU A 53 -7.81 0.61 1.59
CA LEU A 53 -8.60 0.18 0.44
C LEU A 53 -8.28 1.06 -0.78
N LEU A 54 -8.22 0.45 -1.96
CA LEU A 54 -8.07 1.19 -3.21
C LEU A 54 -9.38 1.95 -3.50
N GLN A 55 -9.28 3.26 -3.69
CA GLN A 55 -10.38 4.08 -4.20
C GLN A 55 -10.23 4.16 -5.72
N LEU A 56 -11.20 3.60 -6.44
CA LEU A 56 -11.24 3.54 -7.89
C LEU A 56 -12.56 4.11 -8.38
N ASP A 57 -12.55 4.68 -9.58
CA ASP A 57 -13.78 5.02 -10.30
C ASP A 57 -14.57 3.73 -10.59
N PRO A 58 -15.90 3.70 -10.41
CA PRO A 58 -16.72 2.52 -10.70
C PRO A 58 -16.57 1.99 -12.13
N THR A 59 -16.21 2.83 -13.10
CA THR A 59 -16.03 2.44 -14.51
C THR A 59 -14.56 2.18 -14.88
N ALA A 60 -13.68 1.95 -13.89
CA ALA A 60 -12.27 1.65 -14.12
C ALA A 60 -12.00 0.21 -14.60
N MET A 61 -13.03 -0.64 -14.70
CA MET A 61 -12.96 -2.04 -15.15
C MET A 61 -13.82 -2.28 -16.38
#